data_AF-A0A485ADS3-F1
#
_entry.id   AF-A0A485ADS3-F1
#
_cell.length_a   1.000
_cell.length_b   1.000
_cell.length_c   1.000
_cell.angle_alpha   90.00
_cell.angle_beta   90.00
_cell.angle_gamma   90.00
#
_symmetry.space_group_name_H-M   'P 1'
#
loop_
_entity.id
_entity.type
_entity.pdbx_description
1 polymer ?
#
loop_
_entity_poly.entity_id
_entity_poly.type
_entity_poly.pdbx_seq_one_letter_code
_entity_poly.pdbx_strand_id
1 'polypeptide(L)'
;MHFDIAWQEVDTVLLDMDGTLLDLAFDNYFWQKLVPETYGAKLGISPQAAQDAIRQEYHAVQHTLNWYCLDYWSERLGLDICAMTSQQGPRAALREDTVPFLDALQG
;
A
#
# COMPACT_ATOMS: atom_id res chain seq x y z
N MET A 1 -17.77 -12.96 -19.42
CA MET A 1 -18.85 -11.99 -19.19
C MET A 1 -18.50 -10.75 -19.97
N HIS A 2 -19.39 -10.25 -20.83
CA HIS A 2 -19.23 -8.98 -21.51
C HIS A 2 -20.20 -8.01 -20.85
N PHE A 3 -19.68 -6.88 -20.38
CA PHE A 3 -20.49 -5.84 -19.76
C PHE A 3 -20.45 -4.64 -20.71
N ASP A 4 -21.57 -4.37 -21.35
CA ASP A 4 -21.77 -3.15 -22.13
C ASP A 4 -22.13 -2.03 -21.14
N ILE A 5 -21.11 -1.31 -20.69
CA ILE A 5 -21.29 -0.15 -19.82
C ILE A 5 -21.58 1.05 -20.73
N ALA A 6 -22.72 1.72 -20.50
CA ALA A 6 -23.05 2.98 -21.15
C ALA A 6 -22.19 4.10 -20.56
N TRP A 7 -20.90 4.16 -20.92
CA TRP A 7 -19.92 5.09 -20.34
C TRP A 7 -20.34 6.57 -20.40
N GLN A 8 -21.12 6.96 -21.41
CA GLN A 8 -21.64 8.33 -21.54
C GLN A 8 -22.72 8.69 -20.51
N GLU A 9 -23.30 7.72 -19.82
CA GLU A 9 -24.29 7.92 -18.75
C GLU A 9 -23.65 7.85 -17.35
N VAL A 10 -22.33 7.66 -17.27
CA VAL A 10 -21.59 7.54 -16.01
C VAL A 10 -20.98 8.89 -15.62
N ASP A 11 -21.58 9.55 -14.62
CA ASP A 11 -21.08 10.83 -14.12
C ASP A 11 -19.85 10.70 -13.20
N THR A 12 -19.61 9.52 -12.63
CA THR A 12 -18.56 9.33 -11.61
C THR A 12 -17.93 7.95 -11.71
N VAL A 13 -16.61 7.94 -11.81
CA VAL A 13 -15.77 6.73 -11.70
C VAL A 13 -14.95 6.83 -10.43
N LEU A 14 -15.08 5.83 -9.55
CA LEU A 14 -14.29 5.71 -8.33
C LEU A 14 -13.22 4.64 -8.56
N LEU A 15 -11.96 5.01 -8.36
CA LEU A 15 -10.81 4.16 -8.60
C LEU A 15 -10.08 3.94 -7.29
N ASP A 16 -9.66 2.69 -7.08
CA ASP A 16 -8.64 2.36 -6.10
C ASP A 16 -7.25 2.77 -6.62
N MET A 17 -6.26 2.82 -5.75
CA MET A 17 -4.90 3.28 -6.08
C MET A 17 -3.92 2.13 -6.22
N ASP A 18 -3.62 1.42 -5.13
CA ASP A 18 -2.54 0.42 -5.10
C ASP A 18 -2.97 -0.88 -5.78
N GLY A 19 -2.20 -1.32 -6.78
CA GLY A 19 -2.57 -2.46 -7.63
C GLY A 19 -3.61 -2.13 -8.72
N THR A 20 -4.19 -0.93 -8.69
CA THR A 20 -5.19 -0.43 -9.66
C THR A 20 -4.59 0.63 -10.59
N LEU A 21 -4.09 1.75 -10.03
CA LEU A 21 -3.39 2.82 -10.75
C LEU A 21 -1.87 2.72 -10.57
N LEU A 22 -1.44 2.29 -9.38
CA LEU A 22 -0.05 2.04 -9.06
C LEU A 22 0.25 0.55 -9.15
N ASP A 23 1.50 0.21 -9.49
CA ASP A 23 1.97 -1.16 -9.30
C ASP A 23 2.20 -1.44 -7.80
N LEU A 24 2.34 -2.72 -7.45
CA LEU A 24 2.51 -3.15 -6.05
C LEU A 24 3.97 -3.22 -5.61
N ALA A 25 4.94 -2.76 -6.42
CA ALA A 25 6.35 -2.92 -6.10
C ALA A 25 6.74 -2.12 -4.85
N PHE A 26 6.20 -0.92 -4.72
CA PHE A 26 6.36 -0.08 -3.53
C PHE A 26 5.80 -0.76 -2.28
N ASP A 27 4.51 -1.13 -2.26
CA ASP A 27 3.86 -1.71 -1.08
C ASP A 27 4.50 -3.02 -0.63
N ASN A 28 4.82 -3.89 -1.59
CA ASN A 28 5.48 -5.17 -1.30
C ASN A 28 6.84 -4.94 -0.62
N TYR A 29 7.65 -4.03 -1.16
CA TYR A 29 8.93 -3.69 -0.54
C TYR A 29 8.74 -3.06 0.84
N PHE A 30 7.85 -2.07 0.95
CA PHE A 30 7.65 -1.29 2.15
C PHE A 30 7.17 -2.17 3.32
N TRP A 31 6.04 -2.85 3.13
CA TRP A 31 5.38 -3.58 4.22
C TRP A 31 5.98 -4.96 4.47
N GLN A 32 6.49 -5.66 3.45
CA GLN A 32 7.02 -7.02 3.64
C GLN A 32 8.51 -7.06 3.97
N LYS A 33 9.25 -5.98 3.70
CA LYS A 33 10.70 -5.94 3.91
C LYS A 33 11.14 -4.77 4.79
N LEU A 34 10.91 -3.54 4.35
CA LEU A 34 11.48 -2.37 5.04
C LEU A 34 10.93 -2.22 6.46
N VAL A 35 9.63 -2.34 6.67
CA VAL A 35 9.01 -2.24 8.00
C VAL A 35 9.53 -3.34 8.95
N PRO A 36 9.51 -4.64 8.60
CA PRO A 36 10.13 -5.68 9.42
C PRO A 36 11.62 -5.47 9.72
N GLU A 37 12.42 -5.09 8.73
CA GLU A 37 13.86 -4.84 8.93
C GLU A 37 14.09 -3.67 9.89
N THR A 38 13.35 -2.58 9.72
CA THR A 38 13.45 -1.38 10.58
C THR A 38 13.02 -1.69 12.02
N TYR A 39 11.91 -2.42 12.18
CA TYR A 39 11.42 -2.86 13.48
C TYR A 39 12.43 -3.76 14.19
N GLY A 40 12.98 -4.74 13.47
CA GLY A 40 13.99 -5.66 13.98
C GLY A 40 15.26 -4.95 14.44
N ALA A 41 15.76 -4.03 13.62
CA ALA A 41 16.95 -3.23 13.93
C ALA A 41 16.75 -2.37 15.18
N LYS A 42 15.59 -1.73 15.33
CA LYS A 42 15.25 -0.93 16.51
C LYS A 42 15.26 -1.74 17.80
N LEU A 43 14.79 -2.99 17.77
CA LEU A 43 14.69 -3.86 18.95
C LEU A 43 15.91 -4.77 19.17
N GLY A 44 16.84 -4.82 18.22
CA GLY A 44 18.01 -5.71 18.29
C GLY A 44 17.66 -7.20 18.18
N ILE A 45 16.56 -7.53 17.51
CA ILE A 45 16.11 -8.91 17.29
C ILE A 45 16.53 -9.44 15.92
N SER A 46 16.51 -10.77 15.75
CA SER A 46 16.88 -11.37 14.46
C SER A 46 15.88 -11.00 13.35
N PRO A 47 16.31 -10.99 12.07
CA PRO A 47 15.40 -10.71 10.96
C PRO A 47 14.18 -11.63 10.93
N GLN A 48 14.37 -12.92 11.28
CA GLN A 48 13.28 -13.88 11.35
C GLN A 48 12.29 -13.54 12.47
N ALA A 49 12.77 -13.20 13.67
CA ALA A 49 11.91 -12.80 14.78
C ALA A 49 11.13 -11.52 14.46
N ALA A 50 11.74 -10.56 13.76
CA ALA A 50 11.08 -9.34 13.33
C ALA A 50 9.98 -9.62 12.31
N GLN A 51 10.25 -10.48 11.31
CA GLN A 51 9.27 -10.92 10.33
C GLN A 51 8.07 -11.61 10.99
N ASP A 52 8.32 -12.51 11.94
CA ASP A 52 7.23 -13.24 12.61
C ASP A 52 6.40 -12.31 13.51
N ALA A 53 7.04 -11.37 14.22
CA ALA A 53 6.34 -10.37 15.03
C ALA A 53 5.44 -9.48 14.17
N ILE A 54 5.99 -8.89 13.10
CA ILE A 54 5.24 -8.00 12.21
C ILE A 54 4.10 -8.75 11.51
N ARG A 55 4.31 -10.01 11.10
CA ARG A 55 3.24 -10.82 10.51
C ARG A 55 2.06 -11.03 11.46
N GLN A 56 2.32 -11.21 12.76
CA GLN A 56 1.25 -11.32 13.75
C GLN A 56 0.47 -10.01 13.88
N GLU A 57 1.17 -8.88 13.92
CA GLU A 57 0.53 -7.56 13.94
C GLU A 57 -0.34 -7.32 12.71
N TYR A 58 0.16 -7.67 11.52
CA TYR A 58 -0.60 -7.60 10.28
C TYR A 58 -1.86 -8.48 10.35
N HIS A 59 -1.71 -9.76 10.71
CA HIS A 59 -2.84 -10.68 10.77
C HIS A 59 -3.93 -10.23 11.76
N ALA A 60 -3.55 -9.53 12.84
CA ALA A 60 -4.49 -9.07 13.86
C ALA A 60 -5.44 -7.97 13.38
N VAL A 61 -5.04 -7.15 12.40
CA VAL A 61 -5.85 -5.99 11.94
C VAL A 61 -6.16 -5.99 10.44
N GLN A 62 -5.76 -7.02 9.70
CA GLN A 62 -6.22 -7.22 8.32
C GLN A 62 -7.76 -7.14 8.25
N HIS A 63 -8.29 -6.56 7.17
CA HIS A 63 -9.72 -6.30 6.97
C HIS A 63 -10.36 -5.31 7.97
N THR A 64 -9.56 -4.47 8.63
CA THR A 64 -10.07 -3.35 9.45
C THR A 64 -9.58 -2.02 8.90
N LEU A 65 -10.20 -0.91 9.31
CA LEU A 65 -9.72 0.43 8.91
C LEU A 65 -8.29 0.70 9.40
N ASN A 66 -7.88 0.12 10.52
CA ASN A 66 -6.53 0.27 11.04
C ASN A 66 -5.46 -0.30 10.10
N TRP A 67 -5.81 -1.28 9.26
CA TRP A 67 -4.92 -1.82 8.24
C TRP A 67 -4.36 -0.73 7.31
N TYR A 68 -5.20 0.24 6.96
CA TYR A 68 -4.90 1.31 6.01
C TYR A 68 -4.38 2.59 6.68
N CYS A 69 -4.20 2.59 8.01
CA CYS A 69 -3.90 3.80 8.77
C CYS A 69 -2.40 3.88 9.13
N LEU A 70 -1.69 4.84 8.54
CA LEU A 70 -0.25 5.04 8.83
C LEU A 70 0.00 5.49 10.28
N ASP A 71 -0.91 6.27 10.87
CA ASP A 71 -0.81 6.70 12.27
C ASP A 71 -0.92 5.50 13.22
N TYR A 72 -1.89 4.60 12.97
CA TYR A 72 -2.03 3.35 13.71
C TYR A 72 -0.74 2.54 13.68
N TRP A 73 -0.14 2.36 12.50
CA TRP A 73 1.11 1.60 12.37
C TRP A 73 2.30 2.31 13.03
N SER A 74 2.32 3.64 12.98
CA SER A 74 3.36 4.44 13.63
C SER A 74 3.33 4.24 15.14
N GLU A 75 2.15 4.34 15.75
CA GLU A 75 1.96 4.11 17.18
C GLU A 75 2.23 2.65 17.56
N ARG A 76 1.67 1.70 16.80
CA ARG A 76 1.74 0.26 17.10
C ARG A 76 3.16 -0.28 17.07
N LEU A 77 3.97 0.16 16.12
CA LEU A 77 5.34 -0.31 15.91
C LEU A 77 6.39 0.64 16.52
N GLY A 78 5.96 1.84 16.92
CA GLY A 78 6.84 2.94 17.32
C GLY A 78 7.82 3.35 16.22
N LEU A 79 7.40 3.28 14.96
CA LEU A 79 8.18 3.68 13.79
C LEU A 79 7.56 4.93 13.20
N ASP A 80 8.36 5.80 12.57
CA ASP A 80 7.80 6.93 11.81
C ASP A 80 7.38 6.45 10.42
N ILE A 81 6.25 5.75 10.35
CA ILE A 81 5.77 5.14 9.12
C ILE A 81 5.51 6.21 8.06
N CYS A 82 4.97 7.36 8.45
CA CYS A 82 4.71 8.47 7.52
C CYS A 82 5.99 8.99 6.86
N ALA A 83 7.05 9.23 7.64
CA ALA A 83 8.34 9.65 7.09
C ALA A 83 8.97 8.55 6.23
N MET A 84 8.89 7.28 6.66
CA MET A 84 9.40 6.14 5.90
C MET A 84 8.69 6.01 4.55
N THR A 85 7.35 6.11 4.51
CA THR A 85 6.54 6.10 3.29
C THR A 85 6.97 7.23 2.37
N SER A 86 7.09 8.46 2.90
CA SER A 86 7.50 9.63 2.12
C SER A 86 8.90 9.47 1.51
N GLN A 87 9.86 8.93 2.26
CA GLN A 87 11.21 8.66 1.77
C GLN A 87 11.26 7.61 0.67
N GLN A 88 10.37 6.61 0.73
CA GLN A 88 10.28 5.56 -0.28
C GLN A 88 9.33 5.90 -1.44
N GLY A 89 8.59 7.02 -1.36
CA GLY A 89 7.65 7.48 -2.37
C GLY A 89 8.16 7.48 -3.82
N PRO A 90 9.43 7.82 -4.11
CA PRO A 90 9.98 7.72 -5.47
C PRO A 90 9.99 6.31 -6.09
N ARG A 91 9.73 5.25 -5.30
CA ARG A 91 9.57 3.87 -5.81
C ARG A 91 8.15 3.59 -6.30
N ALA A 92 7.16 4.40 -5.96
CA ALA A 92 5.80 4.25 -6.46
C ALA A 92 5.80 4.52 -7.97
N ALA A 93 5.24 3.59 -8.73
CA ALA A 93 5.20 3.65 -10.18
C ALA A 93 3.76 3.44 -10.66
N LEU A 94 3.38 4.22 -11.68
CA LEU A 94 2.14 4.02 -12.39
C LEU A 94 2.20 2.71 -13.17
N ARG A 95 1.06 2.03 -13.29
CA ARG A 95 0.93 0.95 -14.26
C ARG A 95 0.85 1.52 -15.67
N GLU A 96 1.32 0.75 -16.65
CA GLU A 96 1.36 1.18 -18.06
C GLU A 96 -0.02 1.61 -18.61
N ASP A 97 -1.07 0.96 -18.13
CA ASP A 97 -2.47 1.18 -18.52
C ASP A 97 -3.13 2.38 -17.82
N THR A 98 -2.48 2.96 -16.79
CA THR A 98 -3.11 3.99 -15.95
C THR A 98 -3.36 5.29 -16.70
N VAL A 99 -2.34 5.86 -17.34
CA VAL A 99 -2.50 7.12 -18.07
C VAL A 99 -3.47 6.96 -19.25
N PRO A 100 -3.33 5.93 -20.13
CA PRO A 100 -4.29 5.71 -21.21
C PRO A 100 -5.74 5.55 -20.72
N PHE A 101 -5.95 4.88 -19.59
CA PHE A 101 -7.28 4.71 -19.00
C PHE A 101 -7.85 6.03 -18.50
N LEU A 102 -7.07 6.81 -17.75
CA LEU A 102 -7.52 8.11 -17.22
C LEU A 102 -7.80 9.12 -18.34
N ASP A 103 -7.01 9.12 -19.42
CA ASP A 103 -7.25 9.95 -20.59
C ASP A 103 -8.56 9.55 -21.30
N ALA A 104 -8.85 8.24 -21.39
CA ALA A 104 -10.08 7.74 -21.98
C ALA A 104 -11.35 8.09 -21.19
N LEU A 105 -11.23 8.36 -19.87
CA LEU A 105 -12.35 8.81 -19.03
C LEU A 105 -12.65 10.30 -19.15
N GLN A 106 -11.73 11.10 -19.70
CA GLN A 106 -11.88 12.56 -19.83
C GLN A 106 -12.60 13.00 -21.12
N GLY A 107 -12.81 12.08 -22.07
CA GLY A 107 -13.44 12.33 -23.37
C GLY A 107 -14.90 11.93 -23.42
#